data_AF-K1PE08-F1
#
_entry.id   AF-K1PE08-F1
#
_cell.length_a   1.000
_cell.length_b   1.000
_cell.length_c   1.000
_cell.angle_alpha   90.00
_cell.angle_beta   90.00
_cell.angle_gamma   90.00
#
_symmetry.space_group_name_H-M   'P 1'
#
loop_
_entity.id
_entity.type
_entity.pdbx_description
1 polymer ?
#
loop_
_entity_poly.entity_id
_entity_poly.type
_entity_poly.pdbx_seq_one_letter_code
_entity_poly.pdbx_strand_id
1 'polypeptide(L)'
;MFGSGRVGKTKEQLVMLCNEHRINRIFSDLACGVLNQCYTDRPDETDRILTRKRPRWRNLTCLEIAYQMKIYSFMTHDACKISINRGWFGKISAKNNSIQMMSSVFVLGLLPFVLRFEESDEEKASYIVFLGFFSYALLTGFGDKLTYIEYQMCFWLYCVNADLKKRLGPNFPQELSWSERLEGYFTDKWNYFDFIVIIFFPIGMSLNLSGFVEAGRVLLAISQIAFFMRTMKAFLALKELGPKIWMIAAMVNTQLLC
;
A
#
# COMPACT_ATOMS: atom_id res chain seq x y z
N MET A 1 -30.28 -8.88 20.39
CA MET A 1 -29.58 -8.30 19.22
C MET A 1 -28.69 -7.18 19.72
N PHE A 2 -27.41 -7.25 19.36
CA PHE A 2 -26.29 -6.56 19.98
C PHE A 2 -26.46 -5.04 20.05
N GLY A 3 -26.45 -4.52 21.28
CA GLY A 3 -26.43 -3.11 21.59
C GLY A 3 -25.07 -2.50 21.26
N SER A 4 -25.10 -1.39 20.53
CA SER A 4 -23.97 -0.48 20.34
C SER A 4 -23.64 0.18 21.69
N GLY A 5 -22.79 -0.49 22.47
CA GLY A 5 -22.26 0.04 23.72
C GLY A 5 -21.18 1.07 23.43
N ARG A 6 -21.54 2.35 23.36
CA ARG A 6 -20.58 3.44 23.58
C ARG A 6 -20.10 3.33 25.03
N VAL A 7 -18.99 2.62 25.24
CA VAL A 7 -18.28 2.61 26.53
C VAL A 7 -17.80 4.05 26.76
N GLY A 8 -18.55 4.80 27.57
CA GLY A 8 -18.10 6.10 28.05
C GLY A 8 -16.84 5.89 28.89
N LYS A 9 -15.70 6.41 28.44
CA LYS A 9 -14.45 6.38 29.22
C LYS A 9 -14.68 7.05 30.58
N THR A 10 -14.32 6.39 31.67
CA THR A 10 -14.42 6.96 33.03
C THR A 10 -13.54 8.20 33.14
N LYS A 11 -13.89 9.15 34.03
CA LYS A 11 -13.12 10.40 34.25
C LYS A 11 -11.64 10.13 34.51
N GLU A 12 -11.32 9.07 35.25
CA GLU A 12 -9.94 8.64 35.54
C GLU A 12 -9.20 8.17 34.29
N GLN A 13 -9.88 7.42 33.40
CA GLN A 13 -9.31 7.00 32.11
C GLN A 13 -9.06 8.20 31.18
N LEU A 14 -9.94 9.22 31.22
CA LEU A 14 -9.75 10.46 30.46
C LEU A 14 -8.58 11.29 30.99
N VAL A 15 -8.38 11.37 32.30
CA VAL A 15 -7.24 12.06 32.92
C VAL A 15 -5.93 11.35 32.60
N MET A 16 -5.89 10.02 32.69
CA MET A 16 -4.72 9.22 32.33
C MET A 16 -4.35 9.39 30.86
N LEU A 17 -5.35 9.31 29.96
CA LEU A 17 -5.17 9.51 28.53
C LEU A 17 -4.68 10.94 28.21
N CYS A 18 -5.25 11.95 28.88
CA CYS A 18 -4.83 13.35 28.72
C CYS A 18 -3.39 13.56 29.17
N ASN A 19 -2.99 12.94 30.29
CA ASN A 19 -1.62 13.01 30.79
C ASN A 19 -0.63 12.34 29.84
N GLU A 20 -0.98 11.15 29.32
CA GLU A 20 -0.19 10.45 28.31
C GLU A 20 -0.01 11.29 27.04
N HIS A 21 -1.09 11.88 26.52
CA HIS A 21 -1.02 12.78 25.37
C HIS A 21 -0.17 14.03 25.65
N ARG A 22 -0.24 14.60 26.85
CA ARG A 22 0.57 15.77 27.24
C ARG A 22 2.05 15.43 27.27
N ILE A 23 2.41 14.31 27.89
CA ILE A 23 3.80 13.83 27.96
C ILE A 23 4.33 13.57 26.54
N ASN A 24 3.55 12.89 25.70
CA ASN A 24 3.93 12.62 24.31
C ASN A 24 4.19 13.90 23.50
N ARG A 25 3.41 14.98 23.71
CA ARG A 25 3.68 16.28 23.06
C ARG A 25 5.01 16.88 23.51
N ILE A 26 5.26 16.93 24.82
CA ILE A 26 6.50 17.51 25.37
C ILE A 26 7.73 16.78 24.82
N PHE A 27 7.72 15.45 24.84
CA PHE A 27 8.81 14.65 24.28
C PHE A 27 8.95 14.83 22.77
N SER A 28 7.83 14.93 22.05
CA SER A 28 7.85 15.18 20.62
C SER A 28 8.49 16.53 20.29
N ASP A 29 8.10 17.60 21.01
CA ASP A 29 8.62 18.95 20.80
C ASP A 29 10.13 19.03 21.10
N LEU A 30 10.58 18.37 22.18
CA LEU A 30 12.00 18.25 22.51
C LEU A 30 12.77 17.47 21.43
N ALA A 31 12.22 16.34 20.96
CA ALA A 31 12.85 15.53 19.92
C ALA A 31 12.94 16.31 18.59
N CYS A 32 11.89 17.04 18.23
CA CYS A 32 11.88 17.94 17.07
C CYS A 32 12.93 19.05 17.22
N GLY A 33 13.06 19.66 18.40
CA GLY A 33 14.06 20.70 18.67
C GLY A 33 15.49 20.19 18.48
N VAL A 34 15.81 19.01 19.04
CA VAL A 34 17.12 18.36 18.86
C VAL A 34 17.35 18.00 17.40
N LEU A 35 16.34 17.45 16.72
CA LEU A 35 16.44 17.09 15.30
C LEU A 35 16.68 18.33 14.42
N ASN A 36 15.98 19.43 14.69
CA ASN A 36 16.13 20.67 13.94
C ASN A 36 17.55 21.25 14.10
N GLN A 37 18.08 21.21 15.33
CA GLN A 37 19.47 21.64 15.59
C GLN A 37 20.46 20.76 14.83
N CYS A 38 20.35 19.43 14.94
CA CYS A 38 21.22 18.50 14.22
C CYS A 38 21.14 18.69 12.69
N TYR A 39 19.92 18.89 12.17
CA TYR A 39 19.68 19.08 10.75
C TYR A 39 20.25 20.41 10.22
N THR A 40 20.15 21.47 11.01
CA THR A 40 20.72 22.79 10.67
C THR A 40 22.25 22.76 10.70
N ASP A 41 22.84 22.07 11.68
CA ASP A 41 24.30 21.99 11.82
C ASP A 41 24.92 21.04 10.77
N ARG A 42 24.34 19.84 10.59
CA ARG A 42 24.86 18.81 9.67
C ARG A 42 23.73 17.96 9.06
N PRO A 43 23.19 18.35 7.89
CA PRO A 43 22.06 17.65 7.28
C PRO A 43 22.41 16.21 6.87
N ASP A 44 23.60 15.98 6.32
CA ASP A 44 24.00 14.65 5.82
C ASP A 44 24.27 13.63 6.95
N GLU A 45 24.83 14.06 8.08
CA GLU A 45 25.01 13.18 9.25
C GLU A 45 23.68 12.86 9.92
N THR A 46 22.74 13.80 9.89
CA THR A 46 21.40 13.65 10.47
C THR A 46 20.62 12.51 9.81
N ASP A 47 20.71 12.38 8.48
CA ASP A 47 20.13 11.26 7.73
C ASP A 47 20.63 9.89 8.25
N ARG A 48 21.94 9.78 8.48
CA ARG A 48 22.56 8.56 9.06
C ARG A 48 22.09 8.30 10.49
N ILE A 49 21.89 9.34 11.30
CA ILE A 49 21.42 9.21 12.69
C ILE A 49 19.96 8.72 12.73
N LEU A 50 19.13 9.15 11.78
CA LEU A 50 17.72 8.77 11.65
C LEU A 50 17.55 7.32 11.17
N THR A 51 18.36 6.89 10.20
CA THR A 51 18.25 5.59 9.53
C THR A 51 19.10 4.48 10.17
N ARG A 52 20.03 4.81 11.07
CA ARG A 52 20.85 3.81 11.78
C ARG A 52 20.03 3.01 12.80
N LYS A 53 20.13 1.68 12.71
CA LYS A 53 19.57 0.75 13.70
C LYS A 53 20.32 0.83 15.04
N ARG A 54 19.59 0.86 16.15
CA ARG A 54 20.17 0.98 17.50
C ARG A 54 19.95 -0.31 18.30
N PRO A 55 21.01 -1.03 18.71
CA PRO A 55 20.89 -2.29 19.45
C PRO A 55 20.12 -2.18 20.77
N ARG A 56 20.26 -1.04 21.46
CA ARG A 56 19.53 -0.77 22.72
C ARG A 56 18.01 -0.64 22.54
N TRP A 57 17.53 -0.41 21.33
CA TRP A 57 16.12 -0.17 21.02
C TRP A 57 15.60 -1.21 20.03
N ARG A 58 15.80 -2.51 20.34
CA ARG A 58 15.32 -3.63 19.52
C ARG A 58 15.80 -3.61 18.05
N ASN A 59 16.96 -2.99 17.78
CA ASN A 59 17.46 -2.77 16.43
C ASN A 59 16.52 -1.96 15.51
N LEU A 60 15.65 -1.13 16.09
CA LEU A 60 14.82 -0.19 15.34
C LEU A 60 15.61 1.07 14.99
N THR A 61 15.24 1.70 13.88
CA THR A 61 15.65 3.04 13.48
C THR A 61 14.83 4.11 14.23
N CYS A 62 15.31 5.35 14.24
CA CYS A 62 14.56 6.45 14.86
C CYS A 62 13.20 6.68 14.17
N LEU A 63 13.15 6.51 12.84
CA LEU A 63 11.94 6.62 12.05
C LEU A 63 10.94 5.49 12.36
N GLU A 64 11.39 4.25 12.51
CA GLU A 64 10.53 3.13 12.90
C GLU A 64 9.94 3.32 14.30
N ILE A 65 10.71 3.85 15.24
CA ILE A 65 10.25 4.16 16.60
C ILE A 65 9.18 5.26 16.56
N ALA A 66 9.43 6.36 15.84
CA ALA A 66 8.49 7.46 15.69
C ALA A 66 7.16 7.01 15.03
N TYR A 67 7.25 6.11 14.05
CA TYR A 67 6.09 5.49 13.41
C TYR A 67 5.28 4.62 14.38
N GLN A 68 5.94 3.74 15.14
CA GLN A 68 5.25 2.89 16.13
C GLN A 68 4.55 3.70 17.23
N MET A 69 5.16 4.82 17.65
CA MET A 69 4.58 5.72 18.65
C MET A 69 3.56 6.72 18.07
N LYS A 70 3.32 6.69 16.75
CA LYS A 70 2.39 7.59 16.08
C LYS A 70 2.68 9.08 16.30
N ILE A 71 3.96 9.46 16.37
CA ILE A 71 4.38 10.85 16.62
C ILE A 71 4.54 11.59 15.28
N TYR A 72 3.45 12.16 14.77
CA TYR A 72 3.45 12.77 13.43
C TYR A 72 4.28 14.03 13.36
N SER A 73 4.23 14.89 14.37
CA SER A 73 4.96 16.17 14.34
C SER A 73 6.46 15.99 14.14
N PHE A 74 7.04 14.90 14.65
CA PHE A 74 8.43 14.51 14.40
C PHE A 74 8.66 13.98 12.98
N MET A 75 7.77 13.11 12.49
CA MET A 75 7.85 12.55 11.12
C MET A 75 7.67 13.61 10.03
N THR A 76 6.93 14.68 10.33
CA THR A 76 6.71 15.80 9.41
C THR A 76 7.88 16.78 9.30
N HIS A 77 8.93 16.59 10.09
CA HIS A 77 10.16 17.37 9.99
C HIS A 77 10.86 17.13 8.64
N ASP A 78 11.46 18.16 8.04
CA ASP A 78 12.03 18.08 6.69
C ASP A 78 13.19 17.08 6.60
N ALA A 79 14.01 16.98 7.65
CA ALA A 79 15.03 15.94 7.81
C ALA A 79 14.47 14.51 7.59
N CYS A 80 13.32 14.20 8.23
CA CYS A 80 12.67 12.91 8.10
C CYS A 80 12.14 12.69 6.68
N LYS A 81 11.52 13.71 6.07
CA LYS A 81 11.00 13.62 4.69
C LYS A 81 12.10 13.30 3.69
N ILE A 82 13.27 13.92 3.83
CA ILE A 82 14.42 13.69 2.94
C ILE A 82 14.91 12.25 3.07
N SER A 83 15.12 11.75 4.30
CA SER A 83 15.52 10.36 4.55
C SER A 83 14.54 9.36 3.93
N ILE A 84 13.23 9.57 4.13
CA ILE A 84 12.23 8.65 3.59
C ILE A 84 12.11 8.81 2.05
N ASN A 85 12.34 10.01 1.50
CA ASN A 85 12.43 10.21 0.04
C ASN A 85 13.63 9.50 -0.58
N ARG A 86 14.81 9.55 0.07
CA ARG A 86 15.99 8.81 -0.37
C ARG A 86 15.77 7.30 -0.31
N GLY A 87 15.13 6.77 0.73
CA GLY A 87 14.71 5.35 0.77
C GLY A 87 13.81 4.96 -0.41
N TRP A 88 12.91 5.86 -0.82
CA TRP A 88 11.99 5.64 -1.94
C TRP A 88 12.66 5.68 -3.32
N PHE A 89 13.56 6.63 -3.58
CA PHE A 89 14.32 6.70 -4.85
C PHE A 89 15.52 5.74 -4.87
N GLY A 90 15.86 5.13 -3.73
CA GLY A 90 17.17 4.55 -3.42
C GLY A 90 17.49 3.18 -4.00
N LYS A 91 16.70 2.64 -4.94
CA LYS A 91 17.02 1.36 -5.60
C LYS A 91 16.90 1.38 -7.12
N ILE A 92 16.76 2.56 -7.73
CA ILE A 92 17.03 2.70 -9.16
C ILE A 92 18.55 2.78 -9.29
N SER A 93 19.18 1.71 -9.76
CA SER A 93 20.64 1.67 -9.93
C SER A 93 21.12 2.91 -10.69
N ALA A 94 22.07 3.65 -10.12
CA ALA A 94 22.66 4.84 -10.77
C ALA A 94 23.39 4.51 -12.09
N LYS A 95 23.46 3.22 -12.47
CA LYS A 95 23.96 2.73 -13.76
C LYS A 95 22.92 2.77 -14.89
N ASN A 96 21.68 3.13 -14.59
CA ASN A 96 20.60 3.16 -15.57
C ASN A 96 20.79 4.39 -16.47
N ASN A 97 21.08 4.17 -17.75
CA ASN A 97 21.23 5.27 -18.72
C ASN A 97 19.87 5.98 -18.89
N SER A 98 19.84 7.32 -18.93
CA SER A 98 18.59 8.10 -19.06
C SER A 98 17.78 7.69 -20.29
N ILE A 99 18.45 7.20 -21.34
CA ILE A 99 17.83 6.68 -22.57
C ILE A 99 17.12 5.33 -22.34
N GLN A 100 17.64 4.46 -21.47
CA GLN A 100 16.97 3.20 -21.08
C GLN A 100 15.69 3.50 -20.30
N MET A 101 15.73 4.47 -19.40
CA MET A 101 14.54 4.92 -18.67
C MET A 101 13.48 5.49 -19.64
N MET A 102 13.87 6.32 -20.60
CA MET A 102 12.96 6.87 -21.61
C MET A 102 12.41 5.79 -22.57
N SER A 103 13.21 4.78 -22.93
CA SER A 103 12.77 3.67 -23.79
C SER A 103 11.73 2.77 -23.11
N SER A 104 11.79 2.62 -21.78
CA SER A 104 10.81 1.85 -21.00
C SER A 104 9.44 2.53 -20.90
N VAL A 105 9.38 3.85 -21.09
CA VAL A 105 8.11 4.61 -21.15
C VAL A 105 7.41 4.40 -22.50
N PHE A 106 8.19 4.27 -23.58
CA PHE A 106 7.65 4.03 -24.93
C PHE A 106 7.34 2.56 -25.23
N VAL A 107 7.98 1.61 -24.53
CA VAL A 107 7.67 0.19 -24.61
C VAL A 107 7.26 -0.31 -23.22
N LEU A 108 6.00 -0.03 -22.87
CA LEU A 108 5.35 -0.41 -21.60
C LEU A 108 5.42 -1.93 -21.29
N GLY A 109 5.82 -2.77 -22.24
CA GLY A 109 6.00 -4.22 -22.08
C GLY A 109 7.39 -4.72 -21.68
N LEU A 110 8.44 -3.89 -21.70
CA LEU A 110 9.82 -4.32 -21.42
C LEU A 110 10.39 -3.83 -20.08
N LEU A 111 9.54 -3.18 -19.27
CA LEU A 111 9.89 -2.71 -17.92
C LEU A 111 10.55 -3.77 -17.01
N PRO A 112 10.11 -5.05 -16.97
CA PRO A 112 10.79 -6.05 -16.14
C PRO A 112 12.12 -6.55 -16.74
N PHE A 113 12.41 -6.27 -18.02
CA PHE A 113 13.64 -6.72 -18.69
C PHE A 113 14.72 -5.64 -18.75
N VAL A 114 14.34 -4.36 -18.74
CA VAL A 114 15.26 -3.22 -18.98
C VAL A 114 15.75 -2.58 -17.68
N LEU A 115 14.97 -2.63 -16.60
CA LEU A 115 15.35 -2.04 -15.31
C LEU A 115 15.71 -3.15 -14.32
N ARG A 116 16.99 -3.20 -13.92
CA ARG A 116 17.41 -4.00 -12.75
C ARG A 116 16.84 -3.36 -11.50
N PHE A 117 15.79 -3.94 -10.95
CA PHE A 117 15.31 -3.62 -9.61
C PHE A 117 15.93 -4.59 -8.60
N GLU A 118 15.84 -4.27 -7.32
CA GLU A 118 16.22 -5.20 -6.27
C GLU A 118 15.06 -6.17 -5.99
N GLU A 119 15.39 -7.42 -5.67
CA GLU A 119 14.56 -8.64 -5.70
C GLU A 119 13.15 -8.54 -5.06
N SER A 120 12.86 -7.56 -4.20
CA SER A 120 11.53 -7.34 -3.60
C SER A 120 10.60 -6.39 -4.37
N ASP A 121 11.12 -5.62 -5.32
CA ASP A 121 10.39 -4.59 -6.06
C ASP A 121 10.01 -5.05 -7.49
N GLU A 122 10.68 -6.08 -8.03
CA GLU A 122 10.40 -6.66 -9.35
C GLU A 122 8.99 -7.25 -9.45
N GLU A 123 8.53 -7.97 -8.42
CA GLU A 123 7.16 -8.52 -8.35
C GLU A 123 6.09 -7.42 -8.38
N LYS A 124 6.38 -6.25 -7.80
CA LYS A 124 5.44 -5.12 -7.72
C LYS A 124 5.46 -4.30 -9.01
N ALA A 125 6.62 -4.12 -9.61
CA ALA A 125 6.78 -3.47 -10.91
C ALA A 125 6.06 -4.25 -12.01
N SER A 126 6.22 -5.58 -12.06
CA SER A 126 5.51 -6.43 -13.03
C SER A 126 3.98 -6.33 -12.89
N TYR A 127 3.48 -6.18 -11.65
CA TYR A 127 2.06 -5.97 -11.41
C TYR A 127 1.55 -4.60 -11.87
N ILE A 128 2.30 -3.50 -11.63
CA ILE A 128 1.95 -2.17 -12.16
C ILE A 128 1.88 -2.18 -13.68
N VAL A 129 2.84 -2.85 -14.33
CA VAL A 129 2.87 -3.02 -15.79
C VAL A 129 1.62 -3.77 -16.28
N PHE A 130 1.25 -4.85 -15.59
CA PHE A 130 0.02 -5.59 -15.88
C PHE A 130 -1.24 -4.70 -15.79
N LEU A 131 -1.34 -3.83 -14.77
CA LEU A 131 -2.45 -2.87 -14.67
C LEU A 131 -2.46 -1.85 -15.79
N GLY A 132 -1.29 -1.42 -16.27
CA GLY A 132 -1.15 -0.56 -17.44
C GLY A 132 -1.68 -1.25 -18.70
N PHE A 133 -1.33 -2.53 -18.90
CA PHE A 133 -1.91 -3.35 -19.98
C PHE A 133 -3.41 -3.55 -19.84
N PHE A 134 -3.94 -3.70 -18.62
CA PHE A 134 -5.37 -3.81 -18.38
C PHE A 134 -6.12 -2.51 -18.69
N SER A 135 -5.55 -1.37 -18.31
CA SER A 135 -6.07 -0.07 -18.69
C SER A 135 -6.03 0.15 -20.20
N TYR A 136 -4.96 -0.30 -20.88
CA TYR A 136 -4.85 -0.23 -22.32
C TYR A 136 -5.91 -1.07 -23.02
N ALA A 137 -6.10 -2.33 -22.60
CA ALA A 137 -7.11 -3.22 -23.17
C ALA A 137 -8.53 -2.68 -23.00
N LEU A 138 -8.85 -2.09 -21.85
CA LEU A 138 -10.12 -1.40 -21.62
C LEU A 138 -10.35 -0.23 -22.59
N LEU A 139 -9.29 0.52 -22.91
CA LEU A 139 -9.35 1.70 -23.76
C LEU A 139 -9.45 1.36 -25.25
N THR A 140 -8.66 0.38 -25.72
CA THR A 140 -8.73 -0.09 -27.12
C THR A 140 -10.01 -0.85 -27.41
N GLY A 141 -10.70 -1.32 -26.36
CA GLY A 141 -11.87 -2.15 -26.48
C GLY A 141 -11.52 -3.59 -26.78
N PHE A 142 -12.39 -4.47 -26.31
CA PHE A 142 -12.31 -5.89 -26.58
C PHE A 142 -12.94 -6.15 -27.95
N GLY A 143 -12.19 -6.81 -28.83
CA GLY A 143 -12.73 -7.27 -30.11
C GLY A 143 -13.51 -8.58 -29.93
N ASP A 144 -14.16 -9.05 -31.00
CA ASP A 144 -14.89 -10.34 -31.02
C ASP A 144 -13.99 -11.58 -30.82
N LYS A 145 -12.67 -11.39 -30.70
CA LYS A 145 -11.70 -12.47 -30.52
C LYS A 145 -10.81 -12.20 -29.31
N LEU A 146 -10.61 -13.25 -28.52
CA LEU A 146 -9.70 -13.24 -27.38
C LEU A 146 -8.29 -12.84 -27.79
N THR A 147 -7.86 -11.66 -27.36
CA THR A 147 -6.50 -11.17 -27.58
C THR A 147 -5.54 -11.80 -26.56
N TYR A 148 -4.24 -11.92 -26.89
CA TYR A 148 -3.22 -12.42 -25.96
C TYR A 148 -3.26 -11.75 -24.58
N ILE A 149 -3.59 -10.45 -24.57
CA ILE A 149 -3.74 -9.63 -23.36
C ILE A 149 -4.87 -10.15 -22.45
N GLU A 150 -6.00 -10.59 -23.02
CA GLU A 150 -7.14 -11.12 -22.26
C GLU A 150 -6.82 -12.48 -21.62
N TYR A 151 -6.07 -13.33 -22.34
CA TYR A 151 -5.60 -14.59 -21.79
C TYR A 151 -4.67 -14.37 -20.58
N GLN A 152 -3.77 -13.38 -20.69
CA GLN A 152 -2.89 -12.99 -19.59
C GLN A 152 -3.68 -12.48 -18.36
N MET A 153 -4.79 -11.77 -18.56
CA MET A 153 -5.66 -11.32 -17.46
C MET A 153 -6.42 -12.45 -16.79
N CYS A 154 -6.93 -13.41 -17.56
CA CYS A 154 -7.57 -14.61 -17.04
C CYS A 154 -6.58 -15.45 -16.22
N PHE A 155 -5.33 -15.59 -16.67
CA PHE A 155 -4.27 -16.21 -15.88
C PHE A 155 -4.01 -15.46 -14.57
N TRP A 156 -3.99 -14.12 -14.62
CA TRP A 156 -3.82 -13.31 -13.41
C TRP A 156 -4.97 -13.49 -12.40
N LEU A 157 -6.21 -13.55 -12.89
CA LEU A 157 -7.38 -13.88 -12.07
C LEU A 157 -7.25 -15.27 -11.43
N TYR A 158 -6.74 -16.25 -12.17
CA TYR A 158 -6.47 -17.58 -11.63
C TYR A 158 -5.45 -17.54 -10.49
N CYS A 159 -4.35 -16.78 -10.64
CA CYS A 159 -3.37 -16.55 -9.58
C CYS A 159 -4.02 -15.91 -8.33
N VAL A 160 -4.87 -14.89 -8.51
CA VAL A 160 -5.62 -14.25 -7.42
C VAL A 160 -6.51 -15.25 -6.68
N ASN A 161 -7.24 -16.09 -7.41
CA ASN A 161 -8.09 -17.12 -6.83
C ASN A 161 -7.27 -18.18 -6.08
N ALA A 162 -6.12 -18.58 -6.61
CA ALA A 162 -5.22 -19.51 -5.93
C ALA A 162 -4.68 -18.91 -4.61
N ASP A 163 -4.32 -17.62 -4.63
CA ASP A 163 -3.91 -16.88 -3.44
C ASP A 163 -5.02 -16.77 -2.39
N LEU A 164 -6.26 -16.52 -2.83
CA LEU A 164 -7.43 -16.50 -1.94
C LEU A 164 -7.64 -17.88 -1.29
N LYS A 165 -7.57 -18.96 -2.07
CA LYS A 165 -7.70 -20.34 -1.58
C LYS A 165 -6.60 -20.70 -0.59
N LYS A 166 -5.35 -20.29 -0.83
CA LYS A 166 -4.24 -20.47 0.12
C LYS A 166 -4.48 -19.71 1.43
N ARG A 167 -5.06 -18.51 1.37
CA ARG A 167 -5.38 -17.71 2.57
C ARG A 167 -6.54 -18.28 3.37
N LEU A 168 -7.57 -18.81 2.71
CA LEU A 168 -8.76 -19.41 3.34
C LEU A 168 -8.59 -20.88 3.77
N GLY A 169 -7.59 -21.59 3.24
CA GLY A 169 -7.38 -23.02 3.46
C GLY A 169 -6.39 -23.34 4.58
N PRO A 170 -5.10 -23.60 4.27
CA PRO A 170 -4.12 -24.18 5.21
C PRO A 170 -3.71 -23.26 6.38
N ASN A 171 -3.96 -21.96 6.29
CA ASN A 171 -3.57 -20.98 7.31
C ASN A 171 -4.67 -20.70 8.35
N PHE A 172 -5.89 -21.23 8.18
CA PHE A 172 -6.98 -21.10 9.15
C PHE A 172 -7.07 -22.35 10.04
N PRO A 173 -7.42 -22.22 11.34
CA PRO A 173 -7.60 -23.37 12.22
C PRO A 173 -8.63 -24.34 11.62
N GLN A 174 -8.29 -25.62 11.54
CA GLN A 174 -9.13 -26.66 10.89
C GLN A 174 -10.52 -26.80 11.52
N GLU A 175 -10.72 -26.32 12.74
CA GLU A 175 -11.95 -26.49 13.53
C GLU A 175 -13.07 -25.47 13.22
N LEU A 176 -12.80 -24.38 12.49
CA LEU A 176 -13.82 -23.36 12.19
C LEU A 176 -14.67 -23.69 10.95
N SER A 177 -15.96 -23.39 11.03
CA SER A 177 -16.92 -23.51 9.92
C SER A 177 -16.59 -22.53 8.79
N TRP A 178 -16.99 -22.86 7.56
CA TRP A 178 -16.74 -22.02 6.37
C TRP A 178 -17.30 -20.60 6.52
N SER A 179 -18.43 -20.42 7.22
CA SER A 179 -19.01 -19.11 7.50
C SER A 179 -18.14 -18.27 8.42
N GLU A 180 -17.54 -18.88 9.44
CA GLU A 180 -16.69 -18.18 10.41
C GLU A 180 -15.32 -17.82 9.80
N ARG A 181 -14.80 -18.67 8.89
CA ARG A 181 -13.60 -18.36 8.11
C ARG A 181 -13.81 -17.16 7.19
N LEU A 182 -14.97 -17.08 6.53
CA LEU A 182 -15.34 -15.95 5.70
C LEU A 182 -15.55 -14.70 6.56
N GLU A 183 -16.22 -14.79 7.70
CA GLU A 183 -16.45 -13.66 8.62
C GLU A 183 -15.12 -13.08 9.15
N GLY A 184 -14.18 -13.95 9.54
CA GLY A 184 -12.82 -13.54 9.91
C GLY A 184 -12.07 -12.88 8.75
N TYR A 185 -12.20 -13.40 7.52
CA TYR A 185 -11.58 -12.82 6.34
C TYR A 185 -12.21 -11.48 5.94
N PHE A 186 -13.52 -11.28 6.11
CA PHE A 186 -14.21 -10.02 5.81
C PHE A 186 -14.01 -8.92 6.86
N THR A 187 -13.46 -9.26 8.03
CA THR A 187 -13.14 -8.27 9.07
C THR A 187 -12.12 -7.23 8.56
N ASP A 188 -11.19 -7.66 7.69
CA ASP A 188 -10.30 -6.76 6.98
C ASP A 188 -11.05 -6.08 5.82
N LYS A 189 -11.35 -4.78 5.98
CA LYS A 189 -12.01 -3.95 4.94
C LYS A 189 -11.39 -4.08 3.54
N TRP A 190 -10.09 -4.36 3.48
CA TRP A 190 -9.35 -4.50 2.23
C TRP A 190 -9.65 -5.77 1.45
N ASN A 191 -10.12 -6.82 2.12
CA ASN A 191 -10.41 -8.09 1.49
C ASN A 191 -11.70 -8.06 0.66
N TYR A 192 -12.53 -7.03 0.84
CA TYR A 192 -13.70 -6.77 0.01
C TYR A 192 -13.32 -6.55 -1.47
N PHE A 193 -12.19 -5.89 -1.74
CA PHE A 193 -11.74 -5.63 -3.12
C PHE A 193 -11.35 -6.91 -3.88
N ASP A 194 -10.80 -7.91 -3.19
CA ASP A 194 -10.46 -9.19 -3.82
C ASP A 194 -11.72 -9.94 -4.29
N PHE A 195 -12.81 -9.88 -3.51
CA PHE A 195 -14.09 -10.46 -3.90
C PHE A 195 -14.77 -9.72 -5.06
N ILE A 196 -14.71 -8.39 -5.06
CA ILE A 196 -15.20 -7.56 -6.19
C ILE A 196 -14.53 -8.05 -7.49
N VAL A 197 -13.21 -8.19 -7.49
CA VAL A 197 -12.47 -8.68 -8.67
C VAL A 197 -12.94 -10.08 -9.08
N ILE A 198 -13.04 -11.01 -8.14
CA ILE A 198 -13.36 -12.41 -8.45
C ILE A 198 -14.77 -12.57 -9.04
N ILE A 199 -15.71 -11.72 -8.63
CA ILE A 199 -17.10 -11.77 -9.10
C ILE A 199 -17.28 -10.95 -10.37
N PHE A 200 -16.88 -9.67 -10.36
CA PHE A 200 -17.19 -8.76 -11.47
C PHE A 200 -16.32 -8.99 -12.70
N PHE A 201 -15.09 -9.46 -12.56
CA PHE A 201 -14.21 -9.71 -13.70
C PHE A 201 -14.75 -10.80 -14.64
N PRO A 202 -15.09 -12.03 -14.19
CA PRO A 202 -15.63 -13.06 -15.08
C PRO A 202 -17.01 -12.70 -15.64
N ILE A 203 -17.85 -12.00 -14.86
CA ILE A 203 -19.15 -11.51 -15.35
C ILE A 203 -18.94 -10.48 -16.46
N GLY A 204 -18.02 -9.52 -16.27
CA GLY A 204 -17.67 -8.52 -17.27
C GLY A 204 -17.14 -9.15 -18.57
N MET A 205 -16.25 -10.13 -18.46
CA MET A 205 -15.74 -10.89 -19.61
C MET A 205 -16.85 -11.66 -20.34
N SER A 206 -17.76 -12.30 -19.58
CA SER A 206 -18.85 -13.09 -20.15
C SER A 206 -19.86 -12.21 -20.91
N LEU A 207 -20.21 -11.05 -20.35
CA LEU A 207 -21.12 -10.08 -20.98
C LEU A 207 -20.52 -9.47 -22.25
N ASN A 208 -19.22 -9.21 -22.21
CA ASN A 208 -18.49 -8.68 -23.34
C ASN A 208 -18.42 -9.67 -24.51
N LEU A 209 -18.25 -10.98 -24.23
CA LEU A 209 -18.32 -12.03 -25.25
C LEU A 209 -19.76 -12.24 -25.79
N SER A 210 -20.77 -11.99 -24.95
CA SER A 210 -22.20 -12.15 -25.30
C SER A 210 -22.76 -10.99 -26.12
N GLY A 211 -21.93 -10.03 -26.54
CA GLY A 211 -22.34 -8.87 -27.34
C GLY A 211 -22.85 -7.66 -26.54
N PHE A 212 -22.96 -7.76 -25.22
CA PHE A 212 -23.30 -6.64 -24.33
C PHE A 212 -22.05 -5.85 -23.92
N VAL A 213 -21.33 -5.33 -24.92
CA VAL A 213 -20.00 -4.72 -24.78
C VAL A 213 -20.00 -3.55 -23.79
N GLU A 214 -21.01 -2.68 -23.83
CA GLU A 214 -21.10 -1.51 -22.93
C GLU A 214 -21.21 -1.92 -21.45
N ALA A 215 -22.10 -2.87 -21.14
CA ALA A 215 -22.26 -3.37 -19.77
C ALA A 215 -21.01 -4.14 -19.29
N GLY A 216 -20.39 -4.93 -20.18
CA GLY A 216 -19.15 -5.64 -19.90
C GLY A 216 -18.00 -4.68 -19.58
N ARG A 217 -17.84 -3.60 -20.36
CA ARG A 217 -16.80 -2.56 -20.13
C ARG A 217 -16.95 -1.88 -18.77
N VAL A 218 -18.18 -1.55 -18.35
CA VAL A 218 -18.41 -0.93 -17.04
C VAL A 218 -17.98 -1.87 -15.90
N LEU A 219 -18.33 -3.16 -15.97
CA LEU A 219 -17.96 -4.12 -14.93
C LEU A 219 -16.45 -4.40 -14.92
N LEU A 220 -15.80 -4.41 -16.09
CA LEU A 220 -14.35 -4.54 -16.19
C LEU A 220 -13.63 -3.27 -15.68
N ALA A 221 -14.20 -2.08 -15.87
CA ALA A 221 -13.69 -0.83 -15.30
C ALA A 221 -13.79 -0.82 -13.76
N ILE A 222 -14.91 -1.29 -13.20
CA ILE A 222 -15.05 -1.50 -11.74
C ILE A 222 -13.98 -2.49 -11.24
N SER A 223 -13.74 -3.57 -11.99
CA SER A 223 -12.71 -4.55 -11.67
C SER A 223 -11.29 -3.96 -11.71
N GLN A 224 -10.99 -3.08 -12.68
CA GLN A 224 -9.72 -2.34 -12.75
C GLN A 224 -9.50 -1.46 -11.51
N ILE A 225 -10.52 -0.73 -11.08
CA ILE A 225 -10.44 0.10 -9.88
C ILE A 225 -10.14 -0.78 -8.65
N ALA A 226 -10.77 -1.94 -8.53
CA ALA A 226 -10.51 -2.87 -7.43
C ALA A 226 -9.07 -3.42 -7.46
N PHE A 227 -8.51 -3.72 -8.64
CA PHE A 227 -7.10 -4.10 -8.76
C PHE A 227 -6.14 -2.97 -8.34
N PHE A 228 -6.44 -1.71 -8.69
CA PHE A 228 -5.68 -0.54 -8.21
C PHE A 228 -5.77 -0.39 -6.68
N MET A 229 -6.94 -0.64 -6.09
CA MET A 229 -7.07 -0.60 -4.62
C MET A 229 -6.25 -1.71 -3.94
N ARG A 230 -6.16 -2.89 -4.56
CA ARG A 230 -5.27 -3.98 -4.10
C ARG A 230 -3.79 -3.61 -4.22
N THR A 231 -3.37 -2.91 -5.28
CA THR A 231 -1.97 -2.42 -5.38
C THR A 231 -1.67 -1.45 -4.26
N MET A 232 -2.60 -0.56 -3.94
CA MET A 232 -2.45 0.41 -2.87
C MET A 232 -2.23 -0.28 -1.52
N LYS A 233 -2.95 -1.37 -1.23
CA LYS A 233 -2.69 -2.21 -0.04
C LYS A 233 -1.27 -2.78 -0.04
N ALA A 234 -0.79 -3.26 -1.18
CA ALA A 234 0.57 -3.78 -1.32
C ALA A 234 1.65 -2.69 -1.15
N PHE A 235 1.38 -1.47 -1.61
CA PHE A 235 2.25 -0.29 -1.38
C PHE A 235 2.19 0.19 0.07
N LEU A 236 1.03 0.14 0.73
CA LEU A 236 0.88 0.45 2.15
C LEU A 236 1.65 -0.53 3.05
N ALA A 237 1.78 -1.79 2.62
CA ALA A 237 2.51 -2.83 3.35
C ALA A 237 4.04 -2.77 3.15
N LEU A 238 4.54 -1.92 2.25
CA LEU A 238 5.99 -1.68 2.13
C LEU A 238 6.48 -0.95 3.38
N LYS A 239 7.50 -1.51 4.04
CA LYS A 239 8.12 -0.93 5.24
C LYS A 239 8.59 0.52 5.03
N GLU A 240 8.95 0.87 3.79
CA GLU A 240 9.44 2.19 3.38
C GLU A 240 8.30 3.20 3.07
N LEU A 241 7.14 2.72 2.60
CA LEU A 241 6.04 3.56 2.07
C LEU A 241 4.85 3.68 3.02
N GLY A 242 4.64 2.69 3.88
CA GLY A 242 3.62 2.71 4.93
C GLY A 242 3.67 4.00 5.76
N PRO A 243 4.84 4.42 6.29
CA PRO A 243 4.95 5.64 7.08
C PRO A 243 4.58 6.92 6.32
N LYS A 244 4.89 7.02 5.02
CA LYS A 244 4.58 8.17 4.17
C LYS A 244 3.11 8.28 3.81
N ILE A 245 2.51 7.20 3.30
CA ILE A 245 1.11 7.20 2.91
C ILE A 245 0.24 7.42 4.15
N TRP A 246 0.64 6.81 5.26
CA TRP A 246 -0.04 7.03 6.53
C TRP A 246 0.17 8.45 7.08
N MET A 247 1.34 9.07 6.88
CA MET A 247 1.58 10.48 7.18
C MET A 247 0.70 11.40 6.33
N ILE A 248 0.52 11.12 5.03
CA ILE A 248 -0.40 11.85 4.15
C ILE A 248 -1.85 11.67 4.63
N ALA A 249 -2.27 10.44 4.93
CA ALA A 249 -3.61 10.16 5.44
C ALA A 249 -3.87 10.86 6.80
N ALA A 250 -2.87 10.90 7.68
CA ALA A 250 -2.94 11.62 8.95
C ALA A 250 -3.03 13.14 8.73
N MET A 251 -2.28 13.70 7.78
CA MET A 251 -2.39 15.12 7.42
C MET A 251 -3.79 15.46 6.87
N VAL A 252 -4.34 14.64 5.97
CA VAL A 252 -5.69 14.85 5.40
C VAL A 252 -6.76 14.79 6.50
N ASN A 253 -6.70 13.80 7.40
CA ASN A 253 -7.62 13.73 8.53
C ASN A 253 -7.48 14.89 9.51
N THR A 254 -6.27 15.41 9.71
CA THR A 254 -6.03 16.58 10.58
C THR A 254 -6.60 17.86 9.95
N GLN A 255 -6.54 18.00 8.62
CA GLN A 255 -7.16 19.13 7.92
C GLN A 255 -8.69 19.08 7.89
N LEU A 256 -9.30 17.89 7.92
CA LEU A 256 -10.75 17.72 7.98
C LEU A 256 -11.33 17.90 9.39
N LEU A 257 -10.48 17.92 10.42
CA LEU A 257 -10.87 18.12 11.83
C LEU A 257 -10.72 19.58 12.30
N CYS A 258 -10.35 20.48 11.39
CA CYS A 258 -10.43 21.94 11.56
C CYS A 258 -11.55 22.49 10.67
#